data_AF-A0A0F9ATM1-F1
#
_entry.id   AF-A0A0F9ATM1-F1
#
_cell.length_a   1.000
_cell.length_b   1.000
_cell.length_c   1.000
_cell.angle_alpha   90.00
_cell.angle_beta   90.00
_cell.angle_gamma   90.00
#
_symmetry.space_group_name_H-M   'P 1'
#
loop_
_entity.id
_entity.type
_entity.pdbx_description
1 polymer ?
#
loop_
_entity_poly.entity_id
_entity_poly.type
_entity_poly.pdbx_seq_one_letter_code
_entity_poly.pdbx_strand_id
1 'polypeptide(L)'
;MRLLAILATVLVLGMIAATVWTITGSPGLVDEIPATTFVTPPTPAPTPVIISVDEGEGVKEIGDMLEDEGVIESAIQFRVLVELLGYDRLLQAGEYEFDSNTPALHVVYRMRRGIVSPLFVAVVEGWRLEEIADALDVHIEPNGVGVIVRAHHSCMGCRGVRQAGSEMVTSAMLGSMKENPETRAEFLALAGE
;
A
#
# COMPACT_ATOMS: atom_id res chain seq x y z
N MET A 1 -3.85 6.92 61.27
CA MET A 1 -3.67 7.76 60.06
C MET A 1 -2.26 7.70 59.48
N ARG A 2 -1.19 7.80 60.29
CA ARG A 2 0.20 7.71 59.78
C ARG A 2 0.57 6.35 59.16
N LEU A 3 0.04 5.24 59.70
CA LEU A 3 0.33 3.89 59.20
C LEU A 3 -0.22 3.64 57.78
N LEU A 4 -1.44 4.11 57.51
CA LEU A 4 -2.09 3.97 56.19
C LEU A 4 -1.40 4.81 55.11
N ALA A 5 -0.94 6.01 55.48
CA ALA A 5 -0.18 6.88 54.56
C ALA A 5 1.17 6.25 54.18
N ILE A 6 1.89 5.66 55.14
CA ILE A 6 3.16 4.96 54.88
C ILE A 6 2.92 3.75 53.95
N LEU A 7 1.85 2.98 54.19
CA LEU A 7 1.52 1.82 53.37
C LEU A 7 1.21 2.20 51.91
N ALA A 8 0.47 3.29 51.70
CA ALA A 8 0.17 3.83 50.37
C ALA A 8 1.43 4.32 49.65
N THR A 9 2.33 5.02 50.35
CA THR A 9 3.58 5.51 49.76
C THR A 9 4.50 4.36 49.32
N VAL A 10 4.58 3.28 50.12
CA VAL A 10 5.35 2.09 49.77
C VAL A 10 4.76 1.38 48.54
N LEU A 11 3.43 1.31 48.43
CA LEU A 11 2.75 0.71 47.28
C LEU A 11 2.99 1.50 45.99
N VAL A 12 2.95 2.82 46.05
CA VAL A 12 3.24 3.70 44.91
C VAL A 12 4.70 3.61 44.49
N LEU A 13 5.64 3.64 45.45
CA LEU A 13 7.06 3.43 45.16
C LEU A 13 7.33 2.05 44.54
N GLY A 14 6.62 1.02 45.01
CA GLY A 14 6.70 -0.34 44.46
C GLY A 14 6.21 -0.41 43.01
N MET A 15 5.09 0.23 42.68
CA MET A 15 4.60 0.30 41.29
C MET A 15 5.57 1.05 40.39
N ILE A 16 6.10 2.20 40.83
CA ILE A 16 7.07 2.97 40.03
C ILE A 16 8.35 2.15 39.79
N ALA A 17 8.85 1.45 40.80
CA ALA A 17 10.01 0.58 40.66
C ALA A 17 9.75 -0.59 39.70
N ALA A 18 8.55 -1.18 39.73
CA ALA A 18 8.14 -2.24 38.80
C ALA A 18 8.09 -1.71 37.35
N THR A 19 7.51 -0.53 37.13
CA THR A 19 7.44 0.09 35.80
C THR A 19 8.85 0.44 35.27
N VAL A 20 9.72 0.98 36.12
CA VAL A 20 11.12 1.26 35.74
C VAL A 20 11.85 -0.04 35.40
N TRP A 21 11.69 -1.10 36.19
CA TRP A 21 12.28 -2.42 35.90
C TRP A 21 11.75 -3.02 34.60
N THR A 22 10.46 -2.85 34.27
CA THR A 22 9.94 -3.33 32.98
C THR A 22 10.51 -2.58 31.78
N ILE A 23 10.92 -1.32 31.96
CA ILE A 23 11.51 -0.50 30.90
C ILE A 23 13.02 -0.75 30.78
N THR A 24 13.73 -0.91 31.91
CA THR A 24 15.21 -1.01 31.92
C THR A 24 15.73 -2.44 32.04
N GLY A 25 14.93 -3.35 32.58
CA GLY A 25 15.27 -4.75 32.86
C GLY A 25 14.67 -5.76 31.89
N SER A 26 13.88 -5.32 30.90
CA SER A 26 13.48 -6.18 29.78
C SER A 26 14.68 -6.34 28.83
N PRO A 27 15.31 -7.52 28.74
CA PRO A 27 16.35 -7.74 27.74
C PRO A 27 15.68 -7.70 26.36
N GLY A 28 16.01 -6.70 25.54
CA GLY A 28 15.61 -6.67 24.13
C GLY A 28 14.96 -5.40 23.59
N LEU A 29 14.64 -4.38 24.39
CA LEU A 29 13.95 -3.19 23.85
C LEU A 29 14.87 -2.06 23.35
N VAL A 30 16.21 -2.15 23.52
CA VAL A 30 17.11 -1.04 23.09
C VAL A 30 18.48 -1.45 22.53
N ASP A 31 18.82 -2.74 22.44
CA ASP A 31 20.19 -3.17 22.10
C ASP A 31 20.43 -3.56 20.63
N GLU A 32 19.45 -3.43 19.72
CA GLU A 32 19.66 -3.73 18.30
C GLU A 32 19.74 -2.48 17.41
N ILE A 33 20.80 -1.69 17.57
CA ILE A 33 21.37 -0.95 16.42
C ILE A 33 22.90 -1.11 16.39
N PRO A 34 23.43 -2.19 15.81
CA PRO A 34 24.76 -2.18 15.24
C PRO A 34 24.65 -1.93 13.74
N ALA A 35 24.98 -0.71 13.34
CA ALA A 35 25.29 -0.40 11.95
C ALA A 35 26.62 -1.11 11.60
N THR A 36 26.58 -2.32 11.04
CA THR A 36 27.62 -2.92 10.17
C THR A 36 27.22 -4.32 9.68
N THR A 37 26.83 -4.37 8.41
CA THR A 37 26.96 -5.49 7.45
C THR A 37 26.74 -6.93 7.95
N PHE A 38 25.47 -7.32 8.10
CA PHE A 38 25.05 -8.70 7.88
C PHE A 38 24.29 -8.76 6.55
N VAL A 39 24.85 -9.41 5.53
CA VAL A 39 23.99 -10.08 4.56
C VAL A 39 23.44 -11.28 5.31
N THR A 40 22.31 -11.09 5.98
CA THR A 40 21.49 -12.22 6.40
C THR A 40 21.13 -13.02 5.13
N PRO A 41 21.05 -14.37 5.19
CA PRO A 41 20.28 -15.08 4.17
C PRO A 41 18.92 -14.39 4.06
N PRO A 42 18.30 -14.28 2.85
CA PRO A 42 17.00 -13.66 2.74
C PRO A 42 16.11 -14.31 3.79
N THR A 43 15.76 -13.53 4.82
CA THR A 43 14.69 -13.88 5.75
C THR A 43 13.56 -14.37 4.85
N PRO A 44 13.00 -15.57 5.06
CA PRO A 44 11.84 -15.98 4.28
C PRO A 44 10.89 -14.81 4.35
N ALA A 45 10.56 -14.25 3.19
CA ALA A 45 9.77 -13.03 3.15
C ALA A 45 8.55 -13.28 4.05
N PRO A 46 8.25 -12.36 4.98
CA PRO A 46 7.02 -12.46 5.77
C PRO A 46 5.88 -12.78 4.80
N THR A 47 5.02 -13.72 5.18
CA THR A 47 3.96 -14.18 4.29
C THR A 47 3.00 -13.01 4.12
N PRO A 48 2.92 -12.40 2.92
CA PRO A 48 2.15 -11.18 2.76
C PRO A 48 0.66 -11.52 2.90
N VAL A 49 -0.05 -10.75 3.70
CA VAL A 49 -1.49 -10.82 3.89
C VAL A 49 -2.11 -9.63 3.18
N ILE A 50 -2.98 -9.91 2.22
CA ILE A 50 -3.70 -8.89 1.45
C ILE A 50 -5.04 -8.63 2.15
N ILE A 51 -5.27 -7.38 2.52
CA ILE A 51 -6.49 -6.91 3.17
C ILE A 51 -7.19 -5.94 2.23
N SER A 52 -8.44 -6.22 1.90
CA SER A 52 -9.28 -5.32 1.11
C SER A 52 -10.22 -4.57 2.03
N VAL A 53 -10.16 -3.24 2.01
CA VAL A 53 -11.04 -2.37 2.80
C VAL A 53 -11.96 -1.63 1.85
N ASP A 54 -13.27 -1.88 2.02
CA ASP A 54 -14.31 -1.30 1.17
C ASP A 54 -14.65 0.14 1.58
N GLU A 55 -15.21 0.90 0.64
CA GLU A 55 -15.66 2.26 0.94
C GLU A 55 -16.81 2.26 1.96
N GLY A 56 -16.64 3.02 3.05
CA GLY A 56 -17.63 3.13 4.12
C GLY A 56 -17.51 2.06 5.21
N GLU A 57 -16.52 1.16 5.11
CA GLU A 57 -16.22 0.21 6.16
C GLU A 57 -15.76 0.93 7.44
N GLY A 58 -16.33 0.54 8.59
CA GLY A 58 -16.08 1.21 9.85
C GLY A 58 -14.79 0.74 10.52
N VAL A 59 -14.25 1.57 11.43
CA VAL A 59 -13.00 1.28 12.17
C VAL A 59 -13.08 -0.03 12.95
N LYS A 60 -14.29 -0.41 13.40
CA LYS A 60 -14.51 -1.66 14.12
C LYS A 60 -14.39 -2.84 13.16
N GLU A 61 -15.11 -2.81 12.03
CA GLU A 61 -15.07 -3.86 11.01
C GLU A 61 -13.64 -4.08 10.49
N ILE A 62 -12.95 -2.98 10.17
CA ILE A 62 -11.54 -2.99 9.76
C ILE A 62 -10.65 -3.63 10.84
N GLY A 63 -10.83 -3.22 12.10
CA GLY A 63 -10.03 -3.74 13.21
C GLY A 63 -10.23 -5.24 13.43
N ASP A 64 -11.50 -5.68 13.42
CA ASP A 64 -11.87 -7.09 13.60
C ASP A 64 -11.30 -7.94 12.44
N MET A 65 -11.40 -7.46 11.20
CA MET A 65 -10.83 -8.12 10.01
C MET A 65 -9.30 -8.24 10.09
N LEU A 66 -8.60 -7.17 10.47
CA LEU A 66 -7.14 -7.18 10.60
C LEU A 66 -6.64 -8.15 11.68
N GLU A 67 -7.42 -8.34 12.76
CA GLU A 67 -7.09 -9.30 13.82
C GLU A 67 -7.38 -10.74 13.36
N ASP A 68 -8.53 -10.96 12.71
CA ASP A 68 -8.95 -12.28 12.19
C ASP A 68 -7.95 -12.82 11.14
N GLU A 69 -7.42 -11.96 10.27
CA GLU A 69 -6.40 -12.28 9.28
C GLU A 69 -4.97 -12.30 9.85
N GLY A 70 -4.81 -12.04 11.15
CA GLY A 70 -3.51 -12.08 11.84
C GLY A 70 -2.53 -10.97 11.45
N VAL A 71 -3.04 -9.88 10.85
CA VAL A 71 -2.25 -8.69 10.52
C VAL A 71 -1.87 -7.91 11.77
N ILE A 72 -2.76 -7.84 12.76
CA ILE A 72 -2.51 -7.19 14.05
C ILE A 72 -2.79 -8.14 15.22
N GLU A 73 -2.15 -7.90 16.37
CA GLU A 73 -2.39 -8.72 17.58
C GLU A 73 -3.75 -8.45 18.24
N SER A 74 -4.34 -7.27 18.03
CA SER A 74 -5.57 -6.88 18.72
C SER A 74 -6.34 -5.76 18.02
N ALA A 75 -7.59 -6.04 17.63
CA ALA A 75 -8.53 -5.05 17.10
C ALA A 75 -8.80 -3.94 18.11
N ILE A 76 -8.84 -4.26 19.41
CA ILE A 76 -9.09 -3.27 20.46
C ILE A 76 -8.00 -2.19 20.46
N GLN A 77 -6.73 -2.59 20.38
CA GLN A 77 -5.61 -1.64 20.34
C GLN A 77 -5.66 -0.78 19.09
N PHE A 78 -5.97 -1.37 17.93
CA PHE A 78 -6.14 -0.64 16.68
C PHE A 78 -7.25 0.42 16.79
N ARG A 79 -8.45 0.04 17.25
CA ARG A 79 -9.58 0.98 17.39
C ARG A 79 -9.27 2.12 18.34
N VAL A 80 -8.70 1.80 19.52
CA VAL A 80 -8.30 2.82 20.51
C VAL A 80 -7.28 3.79 19.90
N LEU A 81 -6.32 3.27 19.12
CA LEU A 81 -5.31 4.09 18.47
C LEU A 81 -5.91 5.00 17.39
N VAL A 82 -6.80 4.49 16.55
CA VAL A 82 -7.50 5.28 15.53
C VAL A 82 -8.36 6.37 16.15
N GLU A 83 -9.11 6.05 17.21
CA GLU A 83 -9.94 7.01 17.94
C GLU A 83 -9.10 8.08 18.65
N LEU A 84 -8.02 7.70 19.34
CA LEU A 84 -7.12 8.62 20.05
C LEU A 84 -6.44 9.60 19.09
N LEU A 85 -6.04 9.11 17.90
CA LEU A 85 -5.40 9.93 16.87
C LEU A 85 -6.41 10.74 16.04
N GLY A 86 -7.72 10.50 16.19
CA GLY A 86 -8.77 11.15 15.41
C GLY A 86 -8.72 10.79 13.93
N TYR A 87 -8.34 9.55 13.61
CA TYR A 87 -8.19 9.05 12.24
C TYR A 87 -9.37 8.20 11.77
N ASP A 88 -10.45 8.14 12.54
CA ASP A 88 -11.64 7.32 12.28
C ASP A 88 -12.26 7.53 10.89
N ARG A 89 -12.16 8.76 10.35
CA ARG A 89 -12.64 9.12 9.01
C ARG A 89 -11.54 9.37 7.99
N LEU A 90 -10.29 9.10 8.37
CA LEU A 90 -9.11 9.38 7.55
C LEU A 90 -8.46 8.11 7.02
N LEU A 91 -8.88 6.93 7.48
CA LEU A 91 -8.50 5.66 6.87
C LEU A 91 -9.06 5.61 5.45
N GLN A 92 -8.20 5.30 4.48
CA GLN A 92 -8.60 5.19 3.09
C GLN A 92 -9.11 3.77 2.81
N ALA A 93 -9.99 3.64 1.82
CA ALA A 93 -10.35 2.35 1.22
C ALA A 93 -9.25 1.90 0.27
N GLY A 94 -9.16 0.59 0.02
CA GLY A 94 -8.23 0.00 -0.94
C GLY A 94 -7.62 -1.31 -0.48
N GLU A 95 -6.77 -1.87 -1.34
CA GLU A 95 -6.04 -3.11 -1.06
C GLU A 95 -4.69 -2.83 -0.42
N TYR A 96 -4.51 -3.35 0.79
CA TYR A 96 -3.31 -3.19 1.58
C TYR A 96 -2.59 -4.53 1.71
N GLU A 97 -1.27 -4.49 1.59
CA GLU A 97 -0.40 -5.64 1.84
C GLU A 97 0.36 -5.41 3.14
N PHE A 98 0.16 -6.31 4.09
CA PHE A 98 0.82 -6.29 5.40
C PHE A 98 1.53 -7.61 5.69
N ASP A 99 2.48 -7.55 6.61
CA ASP A 99 3.10 -8.73 7.19
C ASP A 99 2.23 -9.25 8.34
N SER A 100 2.31 -10.55 8.63
CA SER A 100 1.72 -11.09 9.86
C SER A 100 2.31 -10.39 11.09
N ASN A 101 1.46 -10.07 12.06
CA ASN A 101 1.83 -9.34 13.27
C ASN A 101 2.48 -7.96 13.01
N THR A 102 1.96 -7.23 12.04
CA THR A 102 2.33 -5.83 11.81
C THR A 102 1.89 -4.97 13.00
N PRO A 103 2.74 -4.09 13.56
CA PRO A 103 2.34 -3.18 14.62
C PRO A 103 1.14 -2.32 14.23
N ALA A 104 0.12 -2.23 15.09
CA ALA A 104 -1.12 -1.51 14.79
C ALA A 104 -0.91 -0.05 14.34
N LEU A 105 0.10 0.65 14.91
CA LEU A 105 0.46 2.01 14.49
C LEU A 105 0.97 2.08 13.05
N HIS A 106 1.69 1.06 12.58
CA HIS A 106 2.17 0.99 11.21
C HIS A 106 1.00 0.76 10.24
N VAL A 107 0.06 -0.12 10.60
CA VAL A 107 -1.19 -0.34 9.84
C VAL A 107 -1.97 0.97 9.71
N VAL A 108 -2.24 1.64 10.84
CA VAL A 108 -2.94 2.94 10.87
C VAL A 108 -2.23 3.98 10.01
N TYR A 109 -0.90 4.06 10.08
CA TYR A 109 -0.11 4.99 9.28
C TYR A 109 -0.26 4.72 7.78
N ARG A 110 -0.15 3.45 7.34
CA ARG A 110 -0.26 3.08 5.92
C ARG A 110 -1.67 3.29 5.38
N MET A 111 -2.70 2.88 6.13
CA MET A 111 -4.10 3.08 5.76
C MET A 111 -4.47 4.56 5.66
N ARG A 112 -4.06 5.38 6.64
CA ARG A 112 -4.29 6.83 6.63
C ARG A 112 -3.57 7.56 5.50
N ARG A 113 -2.43 7.04 5.05
CA ARG A 113 -1.67 7.57 3.90
C ARG A 113 -2.16 7.02 2.56
N GLY A 114 -3.05 6.02 2.55
CA GLY A 114 -3.47 5.35 1.33
C GLY A 114 -2.33 4.63 0.61
N ILE A 115 -1.34 4.10 1.34
CA ILE A 115 -0.22 3.35 0.75
C ILE A 115 -0.68 1.93 0.43
N VAL A 116 -1.49 1.82 -0.62
CA VAL A 116 -2.00 0.57 -1.20
C VAL A 116 -0.88 -0.16 -1.96
N SER A 117 -0.99 -1.48 -2.09
CA SER A 117 -0.03 -2.24 -2.90
C SER A 117 -0.22 -1.86 -4.38
N PRO A 118 0.82 -1.36 -5.08
CA PRO A 118 0.67 -1.00 -6.48
C PRO A 118 0.50 -2.26 -7.33
N LEU A 119 -0.57 -2.30 -8.12
CA LEU A 119 -0.71 -3.32 -9.16
C LEU A 119 0.34 -3.08 -10.25
N PHE A 120 1.34 -3.98 -10.33
CA PHE A 120 2.34 -3.92 -11.37
C PHE A 120 1.85 -4.61 -12.64
N VAL A 121 1.68 -3.84 -13.71
CA VAL A 121 1.43 -4.40 -15.06
C VAL A 121 2.73 -4.34 -15.84
N ALA A 122 3.31 -5.50 -16.14
CA ALA A 122 4.54 -5.61 -16.90
C ALA A 122 4.25 -5.60 -18.40
N VAL A 123 4.69 -4.55 -19.10
CA VAL A 123 4.64 -4.49 -20.57
C VAL A 123 5.91 -5.12 -21.12
N VAL A 124 5.78 -6.29 -21.74
CA VAL A 124 6.92 -7.02 -22.31
C VAL A 124 7.23 -6.49 -23.71
N GLU A 125 8.52 -6.47 -24.05
CA GLU A 125 8.97 -6.13 -25.40
C GLU A 125 8.32 -7.03 -26.46
N GLY A 126 7.89 -6.42 -27.57
CA GLY A 126 7.26 -7.13 -28.68
C GLY A 126 5.75 -7.34 -28.54
N TRP A 127 5.15 -6.94 -27.41
CA TRP A 127 3.70 -6.90 -27.30
C TRP A 127 3.07 -5.90 -28.27
N ARG A 128 1.93 -6.29 -28.82
CA ARG A 128 1.05 -5.40 -29.58
C ARG A 128 0.22 -4.55 -28.62
N LEU A 129 -0.26 -3.41 -29.10
CA LEU A 129 -1.08 -2.52 -28.27
C LEU A 129 -2.38 -3.19 -27.82
N GLU A 130 -2.94 -4.10 -28.64
CA GLU A 130 -4.10 -4.90 -28.25
C GLU A 130 -3.79 -5.84 -27.09
N GLU A 131 -2.62 -6.47 -27.08
CA GLU A 131 -2.19 -7.37 -25.99
C GLU A 131 -1.96 -6.60 -24.69
N ILE A 132 -1.42 -5.37 -24.78
CA ILE A 132 -1.31 -4.46 -23.64
C ILE A 132 -2.70 -4.08 -23.12
N ALA A 133 -3.62 -3.72 -24.02
CA ALA A 133 -4.98 -3.34 -23.65
C ALA A 133 -5.73 -4.51 -22.98
N ASP A 134 -5.64 -5.71 -23.54
CA ASP A 134 -6.25 -6.93 -23.00
C ASP A 134 -5.68 -7.28 -21.62
N ALA A 135 -4.36 -7.15 -21.42
CA ALA A 135 -3.73 -7.39 -20.13
C ALA A 135 -4.21 -6.41 -19.05
N LEU A 136 -4.38 -5.13 -19.41
CA LEU A 136 -4.95 -4.13 -18.51
C LEU A 136 -6.41 -4.46 -18.17
N ASP A 137 -7.20 -4.88 -19.17
CA ASP A 137 -8.61 -5.24 -18.98
C ASP A 137 -8.77 -6.42 -18.02
N VAL A 138 -7.97 -7.48 -18.18
CA VAL A 138 -8.03 -8.70 -17.37
C VAL A 138 -7.58 -8.48 -15.93
N HIS A 139 -6.57 -7.64 -15.69
CA HIS A 139 -5.98 -7.48 -14.37
C HIS A 139 -6.56 -6.32 -13.55
N ILE A 140 -7.12 -5.31 -14.20
CA ILE A 140 -7.67 -4.12 -13.54
C ILE A 140 -9.21 -4.15 -13.53
N GLU A 141 -9.83 -4.93 -14.42
CA GLU A 141 -11.28 -4.97 -14.65
C GLU A 141 -11.93 -3.58 -14.77
N PRO A 142 -11.37 -2.65 -15.58
CA PRO A 142 -11.90 -1.30 -15.69
C PRO A 142 -13.14 -1.26 -16.58
N ASN A 143 -13.92 -0.17 -16.49
CA ASN A 143 -15.03 0.07 -17.43
C ASN A 143 -14.56 0.26 -18.90
N GLY A 144 -13.28 0.48 -19.14
CA GLY A 144 -12.70 0.60 -20.48
C GLY A 144 -11.21 0.93 -20.44
N VAL A 145 -10.51 0.54 -21.51
CA VAL A 145 -9.06 0.70 -21.62
C VAL A 145 -8.73 1.51 -22.88
N GLY A 146 -7.82 2.48 -22.75
CA GLY A 146 -7.25 3.23 -23.86
C GLY A 146 -5.74 3.22 -23.79
N VAL A 147 -5.08 2.71 -24.83
CA VAL A 147 -3.61 2.68 -24.96
C VAL A 147 -3.22 3.51 -26.18
N ILE A 148 -2.33 4.48 -26.00
CA ILE A 148 -1.74 5.28 -27.09
C ILE A 148 -0.23 5.22 -26.96
N VAL A 149 0.44 4.88 -28.04
CA VAL A 149 1.90 4.86 -28.12
C VAL A 149 2.35 5.77 -29.24
N ARG A 150 3.17 6.76 -28.87
CA ARG A 150 3.90 7.65 -29.78
C ARG A 150 5.35 7.21 -29.81
N ALA A 151 5.85 6.87 -31.00
CA ALA A 151 7.21 6.37 -31.14
C ALA A 151 7.93 6.96 -32.36
N HIS A 152 9.22 7.23 -32.19
CA HIS A 152 10.12 7.55 -33.30
C HIS A 152 10.72 6.27 -33.88
N HIS A 153 10.57 6.10 -35.18
CA HIS A 153 11.17 4.97 -35.89
C HIS A 153 12.62 5.26 -36.25
N SER A 154 13.53 4.84 -35.37
CA SER A 154 14.99 4.94 -35.61
C SER A 154 15.42 4.27 -36.90
N CYS A 155 14.75 3.18 -37.31
CA CYS A 155 14.99 2.52 -38.59
C CYS A 155 14.69 3.42 -39.81
N MET A 156 13.72 4.34 -39.72
CA MET A 156 13.38 5.31 -40.78
C MET A 156 14.22 6.58 -40.68
N GLY A 157 14.67 6.96 -39.49
CA GLY A 157 15.52 8.14 -39.27
C GLY A 157 17.00 7.90 -39.59
N CYS A 158 17.56 6.77 -39.14
CA CYS A 158 18.99 6.47 -39.26
C CYS A 158 19.34 5.52 -40.42
N ARG A 159 18.36 4.76 -40.90
CA ARG A 159 18.49 3.79 -42.00
C ARG A 159 17.34 3.97 -43.01
N GLY A 160 17.36 3.23 -44.12
CA GLY A 160 16.28 3.26 -45.11
C GLY A 160 16.06 4.65 -45.74
N VAL A 161 14.81 5.12 -45.69
CA VAL A 161 14.34 6.40 -46.29
C VAL A 161 14.95 7.65 -45.64
N ARG A 162 15.59 7.54 -44.47
CA ARG A 162 16.29 8.63 -43.76
C ARG A 162 15.42 9.88 -43.55
N GLN A 163 14.16 9.68 -43.20
CA GLN A 163 13.26 10.78 -42.86
C GLN A 163 13.47 11.18 -41.40
N ALA A 164 14.13 12.33 -41.21
CA ALA A 164 14.32 12.90 -39.88
C ALA A 164 12.96 13.24 -39.25
N GLY A 165 12.83 12.95 -37.95
CA GLY A 165 11.62 13.25 -37.19
C GLY A 165 10.41 12.37 -37.54
N SER A 166 10.59 11.20 -38.17
CA SER A 166 9.48 10.27 -38.39
C SER A 166 8.88 9.84 -37.05
N GLU A 167 7.60 10.11 -36.87
CA GLU A 167 6.82 9.74 -35.69
C GLU A 167 5.60 8.96 -36.15
N MET A 168 5.26 7.92 -35.41
CA MET A 168 4.03 7.16 -35.59
C MET A 168 3.29 7.12 -34.27
N VAL A 169 1.99 7.36 -34.35
CA VAL A 169 1.07 7.18 -33.24
C VAL A 169 0.21 5.97 -33.56
N THR A 170 0.10 5.07 -32.61
CA THR A 170 -0.75 3.88 -32.67
C THR A 170 -1.61 3.82 -31.42
N SER A 171 -2.80 3.25 -31.53
CA SER A 171 -3.73 3.15 -30.40
C SER A 171 -4.51 1.84 -30.42
N ALA A 172 -4.88 1.38 -29.23
CA ALA A 172 -5.81 0.27 -29.02
C ALA A 172 -6.80 0.66 -27.92
N MET A 173 -8.07 0.26 -28.08
CA MET A 173 -9.15 0.63 -27.17
C MET A 173 -10.07 -0.55 -26.93
N LEU A 174 -10.54 -0.70 -25.68
CA LEU A 174 -11.48 -1.72 -25.22
C LEU A 174 -12.59 -1.12 -24.35
N GLY A 175 -13.68 -1.86 -24.16
CA GLY A 175 -14.81 -1.46 -23.33
C GLY A 175 -15.39 -0.09 -23.69
N SER A 176 -15.71 0.71 -22.68
CA SER A 176 -16.32 2.04 -22.85
C SER A 176 -15.51 3.00 -23.74
N MET A 177 -14.18 2.91 -23.75
CA MET A 177 -13.30 3.70 -24.63
C MET A 177 -13.49 3.35 -26.12
N LYS A 178 -13.86 2.10 -26.44
CA LYS A 178 -14.14 1.66 -27.81
C LYS A 178 -15.60 1.88 -28.18
N GLU A 179 -16.52 1.64 -27.26
CA GLU A 179 -17.96 1.64 -27.52
C GLU A 179 -18.56 3.04 -27.51
N ASN A 180 -18.13 3.93 -26.61
CA ASN A 180 -18.65 5.29 -26.48
C ASN A 180 -17.78 6.30 -27.28
N PRO A 181 -18.31 6.92 -28.35
CA PRO A 181 -17.58 7.92 -29.12
C PRO A 181 -17.20 9.18 -28.32
N GLU A 182 -18.00 9.58 -27.33
CA GLU A 182 -17.73 10.79 -26.54
C GLU A 182 -16.53 10.60 -25.63
N THR A 183 -16.52 9.50 -24.86
CA THR A 183 -15.38 9.13 -23.98
C THR A 183 -14.10 8.94 -24.79
N ARG A 184 -14.20 8.31 -25.98
CA ARG A 184 -13.07 8.17 -26.89
C ARG A 184 -12.52 9.52 -27.34
N ALA A 185 -13.40 10.44 -27.72
CA ALA A 185 -13.00 11.77 -28.18
C ALA A 185 -12.33 12.57 -27.07
N GLU A 186 -12.85 12.50 -25.84
CA GLU A 186 -12.23 13.13 -24.67
C GLU A 186 -10.84 12.56 -24.39
N PHE A 187 -10.69 11.24 -24.40
CA PHE A 187 -9.41 10.57 -24.19
C PHE A 187 -8.36 10.94 -25.24
N LEU A 188 -8.73 10.90 -26.54
CA LEU A 188 -7.83 11.29 -27.63
C LEU A 188 -7.43 12.77 -27.50
N ALA A 189 -8.38 13.66 -27.20
CA ALA A 189 -8.10 15.07 -27.01
C ALA A 189 -7.11 15.33 -25.86
N LEU A 190 -7.23 14.60 -24.74
CA LEU A 190 -6.29 14.69 -23.61
C LEU A 190 -4.91 14.13 -23.96
N ALA A 191 -4.85 13.09 -24.79
CA ALA A 191 -3.61 12.52 -25.30
C ALA A 191 -2.93 13.38 -26.39
N GLY A 192 -3.62 14.41 -26.88
CA GLY A 192 -3.16 15.29 -27.95
C GLY A 192 -3.37 14.73 -29.36
N GLU A 193 -4.40 13.91 -29.55
CA GLU A 193 -4.81 13.26 -30.80
C GLU A 193 -6.21 13.65 -31.28
#